data_AF-A0A7V9FEB7-F1
#
_entry.id   AF-A0A7V9FEB7-F1
#
_cell.length_a   1.000
_cell.length_b   1.000
_cell.length_c   1.000
_cell.angle_alpha   90.00
_cell.angle_beta   90.00
_cell.angle_gamma   90.00
#
_symmetry.space_group_name_H-M   'P 1'
#
loop_
_entity.id
_entity.type
_entity.pdbx_description
1 polymer ?
#
loop_
_entity_poly.entity_id
_entity_poly.type
_entity_poly.pdbx_seq_one_letter_code
_entity_poly.pdbx_strand_id
1 'polypeptide(L)'
;MLIVACGHESTSEPTFECTGTATTICPDDDIAAKVDAAPPGTAFQLRAALHRLQQLSPKAGQSFADEAGAVLSGARLLTEWAQEGNHWIHGGQSQAGEVRLASSCQPTRPRCAFPEEFFIDDILLQHIGRREEVGPGKWYFDYAADRVYIADVPTGRRVEISVLPWAIYSAALNVTLENLIVEKYASPA
;
A
#
# COMPACT_ATOMS: atom_id res chain seq x y z
N MET A 1 -32.93 -37.89 -21.68
CA MET A 1 -32.58 -36.46 -21.63
C MET A 1 -31.08 -36.40 -21.38
N LEU A 2 -30.31 -36.16 -22.44
CA LEU A 2 -28.84 -36.20 -22.43
C LEU A 2 -28.36 -34.81 -22.02
N ILE A 3 -27.77 -34.67 -20.84
CA ILE A 3 -27.14 -33.41 -20.42
C ILE A 3 -25.68 -33.49 -20.89
N VAL A 4 -25.36 -32.71 -21.91
CA VAL A 4 -23.98 -32.41 -22.31
C VAL A 4 -23.40 -31.51 -21.23
N ALA A 5 -22.36 -31.98 -20.54
CA ALA A 5 -21.55 -31.13 -19.67
C ALA A 5 -20.51 -30.41 -20.53
N CYS A 6 -20.62 -29.09 -20.66
CA CYS A 6 -19.50 -28.26 -21.13
C CYS A 6 -18.51 -28.11 -19.96
N GLY A 7 -17.30 -28.65 -20.14
CA GLY A 7 -16.21 -28.48 -19.19
C GLY A 7 -15.82 -27.01 -19.04
N HIS A 8 -15.57 -26.58 -17.80
CA HIS A 8 -14.81 -25.37 -17.54
C HIS A 8 -13.33 -25.73 -17.68
N GLU A 9 -12.73 -25.38 -18.82
CA GLU A 9 -11.28 -25.27 -18.91
C GLU A 9 -10.86 -24.06 -18.06
N SER A 10 -10.26 -24.34 -16.90
CA SER A 10 -9.50 -23.34 -16.16
C SER A 10 -8.23 -23.02 -16.95
N THR A 11 -8.30 -22.02 -17.82
CA THR A 11 -7.12 -21.38 -18.39
C THR A 11 -6.37 -20.65 -17.28
N SER A 12 -5.31 -21.28 -16.77
CA SER A 12 -4.27 -20.60 -16.00
C SER A 12 -3.61 -19.55 -16.89
N GLU A 13 -3.70 -18.27 -16.52
CA GLU A 13 -2.93 -17.22 -17.18
C GLU A 13 -1.43 -17.52 -17.08
N PRO A 14 -0.64 -17.30 -18.14
CA PRO A 14 0.80 -17.47 -18.07
C PRO A 14 1.36 -16.45 -17.09
N THR A 15 1.80 -16.92 -15.91
CA THR A 15 2.64 -16.13 -15.02
C THR A 15 3.97 -15.95 -15.73
N PHE A 16 4.19 -14.77 -16.32
CA PHE A 16 5.52 -14.37 -16.76
C PHE A 16 6.42 -14.35 -15.52
N GLU A 17 7.27 -15.37 -15.37
CA GLU A 17 8.25 -15.40 -14.29
C GLU A 17 9.23 -14.25 -14.50
N CYS A 18 9.10 -13.22 -13.67
CA CYS A 18 10.09 -12.16 -13.64
C CYS A 18 11.38 -12.71 -13.03
N THR A 19 12.43 -12.81 -13.85
CA THR A 19 13.76 -13.18 -13.34
C THR A 19 14.44 -11.92 -12.82
N GLY A 20 14.41 -11.74 -11.50
CA GLY A 20 15.05 -10.62 -10.83
C GLY A 20 16.56 -10.67 -10.98
N THR A 21 17.19 -9.51 -11.14
CA THR A 21 18.66 -9.38 -11.10
C THR A 21 19.04 -8.34 -10.05
N ALA A 22 20.32 -7.99 -9.96
CA ALA A 22 20.77 -6.90 -9.09
C ALA A 22 20.15 -5.54 -9.47
N THR A 23 19.76 -5.36 -10.74
CA THR A 23 19.23 -4.10 -11.28
C THR A 23 17.82 -4.22 -11.86
N THR A 24 17.36 -5.43 -12.16
CA THR A 24 15.96 -5.70 -12.53
C THR A 24 15.16 -6.08 -11.30
N ILE A 25 14.13 -5.29 -11.01
CA ILE A 25 13.27 -5.42 -9.85
C ILE A 25 11.93 -6.04 -10.28
N CYS A 26 11.65 -7.22 -9.76
CA CYS A 26 10.42 -7.97 -9.92
C CYS A 26 9.40 -7.64 -8.83
N PRO A 27 8.12 -7.99 -9.03
CA PRO A 27 7.18 -8.03 -7.92
C PRO A 27 7.75 -8.83 -6.75
N ASP A 28 7.51 -8.38 -5.53
CA ASP A 28 7.93 -9.02 -4.27
C ASP A 28 9.45 -9.02 -3.98
N ASP A 29 10.28 -8.43 -4.86
CA ASP A 29 11.68 -8.16 -4.52
C ASP A 29 11.80 -7.16 -3.36
N ASP A 30 12.83 -7.33 -2.54
CA ASP A 30 13.27 -6.29 -1.61
C ASP A 30 14.04 -5.20 -2.39
N ILE A 31 13.31 -4.18 -2.83
CA ILE A 31 13.85 -3.09 -3.65
C ILE A 31 14.85 -2.28 -2.85
N ALA A 32 14.54 -2.01 -1.57
CA ALA A 32 15.40 -1.27 -0.66
C ALA A 32 16.78 -1.94 -0.53
N ALA A 33 16.80 -3.26 -0.29
CA ALA A 33 18.05 -4.01 -0.21
C ALA A 33 18.88 -3.94 -1.50
N LYS A 34 18.24 -3.99 -2.67
CA LYS A 34 18.93 -3.87 -3.97
C LYS A 34 19.51 -2.46 -4.18
N VAL A 35 18.74 -1.43 -3.85
CA VAL A 35 19.19 -0.02 -3.91
C VAL A 35 20.38 0.22 -2.97
N ASP A 36 20.30 -0.30 -1.75
CA ASP A 36 21.34 -0.17 -0.73
C ASP A 36 22.60 -0.97 -1.05
N ALA A 37 22.49 -2.12 -1.68
CA ALA A 37 23.64 -2.94 -2.06
C ALA A 37 24.39 -2.38 -3.27
N ALA A 38 23.70 -1.70 -4.20
CA ALA A 38 24.30 -1.23 -5.43
C ALA A 38 25.19 0.01 -5.24
N PRO A 39 26.22 0.20 -6.10
CA PRO A 39 27.03 1.40 -6.08
C PRO A 39 26.25 2.66 -6.53
N PRO A 40 26.75 3.86 -6.20
CA PRO A 40 26.31 5.11 -6.85
C PRO A 40 26.37 5.00 -8.38
N GLY A 41 25.46 5.67 -9.09
CA GLY A 41 25.37 5.61 -10.56
C GLY A 41 24.65 4.38 -11.13
N THR A 42 24.17 3.46 -10.28
CA THR A 42 23.46 2.26 -10.75
C THR A 42 22.10 2.62 -11.33
N ALA A 43 21.79 2.05 -12.50
CA ALA A 43 20.47 2.09 -13.10
C ALA A 43 19.66 0.85 -12.70
N PHE A 44 18.44 1.09 -12.21
CA PHE A 44 17.44 0.09 -11.88
C PHE A 44 16.28 0.16 -12.86
N GLN A 45 15.64 -0.98 -13.07
CA GLN A 45 14.39 -1.09 -13.80
C GLN A 45 13.38 -1.84 -12.94
N LEU A 46 12.31 -1.15 -12.52
CA LEU A 46 11.16 -1.80 -11.92
C LEU A 46 10.24 -2.31 -13.02
N ARG A 47 9.87 -3.58 -12.92
CA ARG A 47 8.82 -4.15 -13.77
C ARG A 47 7.46 -3.56 -13.44
N ALA A 48 6.59 -3.54 -14.43
CA ALA A 48 5.21 -3.07 -14.29
C ALA A 48 4.43 -3.95 -13.32
N ALA A 49 4.32 -3.49 -12.07
CA ALA A 49 3.67 -4.19 -10.98
C ALA A 49 3.42 -3.26 -9.79
N LEU A 50 2.63 -3.76 -8.84
CA LEU A 50 2.43 -3.13 -7.54
C LEU A 50 3.46 -3.64 -6.54
N HIS A 51 4.39 -2.77 -6.16
CA HIS A 51 5.47 -3.02 -5.23
C HIS A 51 5.11 -2.42 -3.87
N ARG A 52 4.70 -3.26 -2.93
CA ARG A 52 4.17 -2.83 -1.62
C ARG A 52 5.27 -2.68 -0.58
N LEU A 53 5.04 -1.75 0.34
CA LEU A 53 5.82 -1.55 1.56
C LEU A 53 7.32 -1.33 1.25
N GLN A 54 7.60 -0.54 0.23
CA GLN A 54 8.95 -0.21 -0.19
C GLN A 54 9.33 1.22 0.20
N GLN A 55 10.57 1.37 0.66
CA GLN A 55 11.19 2.63 1.04
C GLN A 55 12.61 2.68 0.47
N LEU A 56 12.89 3.69 -0.35
CA LEU A 56 14.15 3.79 -1.07
C LEU A 56 14.98 4.95 -0.54
N SER A 57 16.29 4.72 -0.39
CA SER A 57 17.29 5.76 -0.11
C SER A 57 18.34 5.78 -1.23
N PRO A 58 18.00 6.35 -2.41
CA PRO A 58 18.92 6.31 -3.55
C PRO A 58 20.26 6.99 -3.26
N LYS A 59 21.32 6.47 -3.86
CA LYS A 59 22.68 7.03 -3.83
C LYS A 59 22.89 7.95 -5.03
N ALA A 60 23.96 8.74 -4.98
CA ALA A 60 24.26 9.73 -6.02
C ALA A 60 24.30 9.09 -7.42
N GLY A 61 23.65 9.72 -8.39
CA GLY A 61 23.63 9.24 -9.78
C GLY A 61 22.76 8.00 -10.04
N GLN A 62 22.10 7.41 -9.04
CA GLN A 62 21.23 6.25 -9.29
C GLN A 62 19.99 6.66 -10.08
N SER A 63 19.54 5.77 -10.97
CA SER A 63 18.35 6.00 -11.79
C SER A 63 17.36 4.84 -11.68
N PHE A 64 16.08 5.14 -11.81
CA PHE A 64 14.97 4.19 -11.83
C PHE A 64 14.19 4.47 -13.11
N ALA A 65 14.44 3.66 -14.14
CA ALA A 65 13.80 3.76 -15.45
C ALA A 65 12.75 2.66 -15.55
N ASP A 66 11.56 2.95 -15.05
CA ASP A 66 10.58 1.93 -14.74
C ASP A 66 9.69 1.63 -15.96
N GLU A 67 9.19 0.40 -16.02
CA GLU A 67 8.17 0.05 -16.99
C GLU A 67 6.87 0.77 -16.65
N ALA A 68 6.14 1.22 -17.67
CA ALA A 68 4.84 1.86 -17.48
C ALA A 68 3.90 0.94 -16.70
N GLY A 69 3.42 1.42 -15.55
CA GLY A 69 2.60 0.63 -14.61
C GLY A 69 3.36 0.12 -13.39
N ALA A 70 4.63 0.48 -13.19
CA ALA A 70 5.32 0.30 -11.92
C ALA A 70 4.75 1.25 -10.85
N VAL A 71 4.31 0.68 -9.74
CA VAL A 71 3.70 1.40 -8.61
C VAL A 71 4.46 1.07 -7.33
N LEU A 72 5.02 2.06 -6.65
CA LEU A 72 5.42 1.94 -5.25
C LEU A 72 4.25 2.32 -4.36
N SER A 73 3.82 1.40 -3.50
CA SER A 73 2.73 1.63 -2.56
C SER A 73 3.21 1.50 -1.12
N GLY A 74 2.94 2.51 -0.30
CA GLY A 74 3.20 2.48 1.15
C GLY A 74 2.18 1.66 1.93
N ALA A 75 1.18 1.07 1.26
CA ALA A 75 0.05 0.40 1.88
C ALA A 75 0.18 -1.13 1.91
N ARG A 76 -0.32 -1.70 3.01
CA ARG A 76 -0.44 -3.13 3.25
C ARG A 76 -1.84 -3.62 2.87
N LEU A 77 -1.91 -4.79 2.24
CA LEU A 77 -3.16 -5.51 1.99
C LEU A 77 -3.65 -6.19 3.27
N LEU A 78 -4.93 -6.02 3.61
CA LEU A 78 -5.56 -6.61 4.79
C LEU A 78 -6.50 -7.76 4.38
N THR A 79 -6.09 -9.00 4.64
CA THR A 79 -6.79 -10.20 4.11
C THR A 79 -7.62 -10.96 5.15
N GLU A 80 -7.30 -10.85 6.44
CA GLU A 80 -7.94 -11.65 7.50
C GLU A 80 -8.93 -10.81 8.32
N TRP A 81 -10.23 -11.09 8.21
CA TRP A 81 -11.26 -10.29 8.86
C TRP A 81 -12.14 -11.12 9.78
N ALA A 82 -12.40 -10.61 10.98
CA ALA A 82 -13.36 -11.18 11.92
C ALA A 82 -14.59 -10.28 12.02
N GLN A 83 -15.78 -10.86 11.97
CA GLN A 83 -17.02 -10.11 12.18
C GLN A 83 -17.39 -10.10 13.66
N GLU A 84 -17.61 -8.91 14.22
CA GLU A 84 -18.09 -8.71 15.59
C GLU A 84 -19.23 -7.69 15.59
N GLY A 85 -20.46 -8.19 15.78
CA GLY A 85 -21.67 -7.38 15.64
C GLY A 85 -21.77 -6.77 14.24
N ASN A 86 -21.83 -5.43 14.17
CA ASN A 86 -21.93 -4.69 12.90
C ASN A 86 -20.57 -4.28 12.32
N HIS A 87 -19.46 -4.74 12.90
CA HIS A 87 -18.12 -4.37 12.46
C HIS A 87 -17.36 -5.57 11.91
N TRP A 88 -16.54 -5.32 10.90
CA TRP A 88 -15.43 -6.17 10.51
C TRP A 88 -14.15 -5.63 11.15
N ILE A 89 -13.38 -6.52 11.74
CA ILE A 89 -12.19 -6.20 12.53
C ILE A 89 -10.99 -6.89 11.89
N HIS A 90 -9.90 -6.14 11.73
CA HIS A 90 -8.60 -6.66 11.36
C HIS A 90 -7.57 -6.21 12.41
N GLY A 91 -6.77 -7.15 12.92
CA GLY A 91 -5.76 -6.90 13.97
C GLY A 91 -4.35 -6.71 13.42
N GLY A 92 -3.36 -6.69 14.31
CA GLY A 92 -1.93 -6.61 13.93
C GLY A 92 -1.54 -5.30 13.26
N GLN A 93 -2.28 -4.23 13.56
CA GLN A 93 -2.00 -2.87 13.07
C GLN A 93 -1.21 -2.12 14.12
N SER A 94 0.12 -2.20 14.07
CA SER A 94 1.02 -1.55 15.01
C SER A 94 1.55 -0.20 14.51
N GLN A 95 1.14 0.24 13.32
CA GLN A 95 1.56 1.52 12.76
C GLN A 95 0.87 2.67 13.48
N ALA A 96 1.67 3.66 13.87
CA ALA A 96 1.23 4.90 14.49
C ALA A 96 2.18 6.01 14.01
N GLY A 97 1.92 6.52 12.82
CA GLY A 97 2.70 7.55 12.18
C GLY A 97 2.65 8.88 12.94
N GLU A 98 3.60 9.75 12.63
CA GLU A 98 3.73 11.05 13.30
C GLU A 98 2.48 11.91 13.08
N VAL A 99 1.79 12.25 14.17
CA VAL A 99 0.63 13.14 14.15
C VAL A 99 1.13 14.58 14.19
N ARG A 100 0.98 15.30 13.07
CA ARG A 100 1.32 16.72 12.96
C ARG A 100 0.06 17.57 12.97
N LEU A 101 -0.14 18.29 14.07
CA LEU A 101 -1.27 19.22 14.22
C LEU A 101 -0.97 20.53 13.47
N ALA A 102 -1.02 20.50 12.14
CA ALA A 102 -0.66 21.65 11.31
C ALA A 102 -1.75 22.75 11.29
N SER A 103 -3.02 22.43 11.53
CA SER A 103 -4.13 23.38 11.73
C SER A 103 -5.38 22.61 12.17
N SER A 104 -6.42 23.30 12.67
CA SER A 104 -7.65 22.68 13.14
C SER A 104 -8.27 21.78 12.06
N CYS A 105 -8.41 20.49 12.35
CA CYS A 105 -9.14 19.58 11.46
C CYS A 105 -10.53 20.12 11.16
N GLN A 106 -10.96 19.95 9.91
CA GLN A 106 -12.35 20.21 9.55
C GLN A 106 -13.26 19.32 10.42
N PRO A 107 -14.43 19.79 10.87
CA PRO A 107 -15.36 18.96 11.64
C PRO A 107 -15.74 17.65 10.92
N THR A 108 -15.75 17.69 9.58
CA THR A 108 -16.02 16.53 8.73
C THR A 108 -14.79 15.65 8.49
N ARG A 109 -13.60 15.97 9.02
CA ARG A 109 -12.38 15.16 8.91
C ARG A 109 -11.64 15.17 10.25
N PRO A 110 -12.25 14.64 11.33
CA PRO A 110 -11.74 14.79 12.70
C PRO A 110 -10.38 14.14 12.94
N ARG A 111 -9.94 13.24 12.04
CA ARG A 111 -8.65 12.56 12.07
C ARG A 111 -7.67 13.06 11.00
N CYS A 112 -7.83 14.27 10.48
CA CYS A 112 -7.01 14.80 9.39
C CYS A 112 -5.49 14.87 9.69
N ALA A 113 -5.10 14.92 10.97
CA ALA A 113 -3.70 14.97 11.39
C ALA A 113 -3.06 13.58 11.53
N PHE A 114 -3.85 12.51 11.41
CA PHE A 114 -3.36 11.14 11.44
C PHE A 114 -2.97 10.74 10.02
N PRO A 115 -1.73 10.25 9.82
CA PRO A 115 -1.22 10.02 8.48
C PRO A 115 -1.76 8.74 7.83
N GLU A 116 -2.30 7.79 8.61
CA GLU A 116 -2.84 6.57 8.05
C GLU A 116 -4.12 6.83 7.25
N GLU A 117 -4.16 6.26 6.06
CA GLU A 117 -5.30 6.26 5.17
C GLU A 117 -5.75 4.82 4.91
N PHE A 118 -7.05 4.64 4.66
CA PHE A 118 -7.65 3.33 4.50
C PHE A 118 -8.46 3.30 3.22
N PHE A 119 -8.28 2.25 2.44
CA PHE A 119 -8.82 2.14 1.09
C PHE A 119 -9.60 0.84 0.95
N ILE A 120 -10.70 0.89 0.22
CA ILE A 120 -11.27 -0.32 -0.34
C ILE A 120 -11.53 -0.14 -1.83
N ASP A 121 -10.98 -1.03 -2.64
CA ASP A 121 -11.01 -0.97 -4.11
C ASP A 121 -10.50 0.40 -4.62
N ASP A 122 -9.39 0.87 -4.03
CA ASP A 122 -8.76 2.20 -4.23
C ASP A 122 -9.60 3.41 -3.82
N ILE A 123 -10.76 3.21 -3.20
CA ILE A 123 -11.58 4.31 -2.68
C ILE A 123 -11.16 4.62 -1.25
N LEU A 124 -10.74 5.86 -1.00
CA LEU A 124 -10.37 6.35 0.33
C LEU A 124 -11.61 6.42 1.26
N LEU A 125 -11.50 5.79 2.42
CA LEU A 125 -12.50 5.86 3.49
C LEU A 125 -12.19 7.01 4.48
N GLN A 126 -13.24 7.51 5.12
CA GLN A 126 -13.13 8.57 6.11
C GLN A 126 -12.67 8.01 7.47
N HIS A 127 -11.52 8.48 7.95
CA HIS A 127 -11.01 8.13 9.28
C HIS A 127 -11.80 8.88 10.37
N ILE A 128 -12.47 8.13 11.25
CA ILE A 128 -13.26 8.67 12.36
C ILE A 128 -12.59 8.46 13.73
N GLY A 129 -13.06 9.20 14.74
CA GLY A 129 -12.42 9.26 16.06
C GLY A 129 -12.89 8.22 17.06
N ARG A 130 -14.06 7.62 16.83
CA ARG A 130 -14.73 6.72 17.79
C ARG A 130 -15.33 5.50 17.11
N ARG A 131 -15.21 4.33 17.73
CA ARG A 131 -15.73 3.07 17.19
C ARG A 131 -17.22 3.14 16.84
N GLU A 132 -18.03 3.88 17.60
CA GLU A 132 -19.48 4.01 17.38
C GLU A 132 -19.84 4.84 16.13
N GLU A 133 -18.89 5.59 15.58
CA GLU A 133 -19.06 6.40 14.37
C GLU A 133 -18.76 5.60 13.09
N VAL A 134 -18.29 4.34 13.22
CA VAL A 134 -18.03 3.45 12.10
C VAL A 134 -19.35 3.13 11.39
N GLY A 135 -19.35 3.34 10.09
CA GLY A 135 -20.48 3.11 9.18
C GLY A 135 -19.95 3.02 7.75
N PRO A 136 -20.84 2.93 6.75
CA PRO A 136 -20.42 2.82 5.35
C PRO A 136 -19.47 3.94 4.94
N GLY A 137 -18.34 3.59 4.32
CA GLY A 137 -17.32 4.54 3.87
C GLY A 137 -16.46 5.15 4.99
N LYS A 138 -16.55 4.62 6.21
CA LYS A 138 -15.82 5.11 7.39
C LYS A 138 -15.07 3.99 8.06
N TRP A 139 -13.96 4.35 8.70
CA TRP A 139 -13.12 3.40 9.42
C TRP A 139 -12.58 4.01 10.71
N TYR A 140 -12.28 3.13 11.67
CA TYR A 140 -11.69 3.48 12.96
C TYR A 140 -10.39 2.70 13.16
N PHE A 141 -9.36 3.39 13.63
CA PHE A 141 -8.16 2.75 14.18
C PHE A 141 -8.17 2.86 15.71
N ASP A 142 -8.26 1.71 16.36
CA ASP A 142 -7.94 1.54 17.78
C ASP A 142 -6.44 1.28 17.93
N TYR A 143 -5.66 2.37 18.01
CA TYR A 143 -4.22 2.32 18.20
C TYR A 143 -3.79 1.66 19.52
N ALA A 144 -4.67 1.56 20.52
CA ALA A 144 -4.33 0.93 21.79
C ALA A 144 -4.47 -0.60 21.72
N ALA A 145 -5.40 -1.10 20.88
CA ALA A 145 -5.63 -2.52 20.68
C ALA A 145 -4.95 -3.09 19.43
N ASP A 146 -4.27 -2.26 18.64
CA ASP A 146 -3.68 -2.58 17.33
C ASP A 146 -4.71 -3.18 16.35
N ARG A 147 -5.90 -2.57 16.27
CA ARG A 147 -7.03 -3.05 15.45
C ARG A 147 -7.71 -1.94 14.66
N VAL A 148 -8.16 -2.29 13.47
CA VAL A 148 -9.00 -1.44 12.63
C VAL A 148 -10.41 -2.02 12.49
N TYR A 149 -11.38 -1.12 12.37
CA TYR A 149 -12.80 -1.46 12.28
C TYR A 149 -13.43 -0.77 11.07
N ILE A 150 -14.23 -1.53 10.32
CA ILE A 150 -15.05 -1.05 9.20
C ILE A 150 -16.46 -1.64 9.31
N ALA A 151 -17.45 -0.99 8.69
CA ALA A 151 -18.80 -1.56 8.50
C ALA A 151 -18.97 -2.21 7.12
N ASP A 152 -18.23 -1.72 6.12
CA ASP A 152 -18.25 -2.26 4.77
C ASP A 152 -17.74 -3.70 4.74
N VAL A 153 -18.40 -4.56 3.95
CA VAL A 153 -18.00 -5.98 3.82
C VAL A 153 -16.64 -6.06 3.11
N PRO A 154 -15.61 -6.71 3.69
CA PRO A 154 -14.27 -6.79 3.10
C PRO A 154 -14.08 -7.99 2.17
N THR A 155 -14.91 -9.03 2.29
CA THR A 155 -14.73 -10.29 1.55
C THR A 155 -14.80 -10.06 0.03
N GLY A 156 -13.78 -10.56 -0.68
CA GLY A 156 -13.69 -10.45 -2.14
C GLY A 156 -13.29 -9.06 -2.64
N ARG A 157 -12.87 -8.15 -1.75
CA ARG A 157 -12.47 -6.78 -2.08
C ARG A 157 -11.02 -6.52 -1.73
N ARG A 158 -10.41 -5.54 -2.40
CA ARG A 158 -9.05 -5.11 -2.08
C ARG A 158 -9.11 -4.10 -0.94
N VAL A 159 -8.76 -4.52 0.27
CA VAL A 159 -8.74 -3.65 1.45
C VAL A 159 -7.29 -3.33 1.83
N GLU A 160 -6.95 -2.05 1.92
CA GLU A 160 -5.58 -1.59 2.10
C GLU A 160 -5.49 -0.49 3.16
N ILE A 161 -4.37 -0.43 3.88
CA ILE A 161 -4.07 0.65 4.82
C ILE A 161 -2.65 1.15 4.59
N SER A 162 -2.47 2.47 4.55
CA SER A 162 -1.14 3.10 4.49
C SER A 162 -0.34 2.78 5.76
N VAL A 163 0.94 2.42 5.60
CA VAL A 163 1.83 2.05 6.71
C VAL A 163 3.12 2.88 6.67
N LEU A 164 3.77 2.94 5.52
CA LEU A 164 5.07 3.61 5.41
C LEU A 164 4.92 5.11 5.19
N PRO A 165 5.77 5.96 5.81
CA PRO A 165 5.60 7.40 5.77
C PRO A 165 6.13 8.11 4.51
N TRP A 166 6.99 7.47 3.72
CA TRP A 166 7.53 8.03 2.48
C TRP A 166 8.00 6.92 1.56
N ALA A 167 8.00 7.16 0.25
CA ALA A 167 8.48 6.20 -0.74
C ALA A 167 9.99 6.30 -0.96
N ILE A 168 10.48 7.52 -1.09
CA ILE A 168 11.85 7.83 -1.52
C ILE A 168 12.34 8.97 -0.63
N TYR A 169 13.45 8.77 0.06
CA TYR A 169 14.05 9.77 0.92
C TYR A 169 15.57 9.71 0.84
N SER A 170 16.19 10.74 0.26
CA SER A 170 17.65 10.83 0.14
C SER A 170 18.11 12.27 -0.08
N ALA A 171 19.33 12.57 0.37
CA ALA A 171 20.05 13.82 0.07
C ALA A 171 21.01 13.69 -1.13
N ALA A 172 21.00 12.53 -1.81
CA ALA A 172 21.88 12.25 -2.93
C ALA A 172 21.60 13.15 -4.14
N LEU A 173 22.67 13.52 -4.84
CA LEU A 173 22.58 14.34 -6.05
C LEU A 173 22.38 13.48 -7.31
N ASN A 174 21.75 14.06 -8.32
CA ASN A 174 21.59 13.46 -9.65
C ASN A 174 20.86 12.12 -9.64
N VAL A 175 19.84 11.97 -8.78
CA VAL A 175 18.95 10.81 -8.80
C VAL A 175 17.85 11.04 -9.84
N THR A 176 17.57 10.04 -10.68
CA THR A 176 16.53 10.11 -11.71
C THR A 176 15.42 9.09 -11.44
N LEU A 177 14.16 9.52 -11.54
CA LEU A 177 12.97 8.69 -11.41
C LEU A 177 12.10 8.91 -12.65
N GLU A 178 11.80 7.84 -13.38
CA GLU A 178 11.02 7.90 -14.63
C GLU A 178 9.95 6.80 -14.64
N ASN A 179 8.73 7.15 -15.07
CA ASN A 179 7.57 6.26 -15.22
C ASN A 179 7.08 5.55 -13.94
N LEU A 180 7.40 6.11 -12.76
CA LEU A 180 7.03 5.56 -11.47
C LEU A 180 5.77 6.22 -10.90
N ILE A 181 4.79 5.41 -10.48
CA ILE A 181 3.66 5.86 -9.67
C ILE A 181 4.02 5.64 -8.19
N VAL A 182 3.75 6.65 -7.36
CA VAL A 182 3.95 6.60 -5.91
C VAL A 182 2.61 6.86 -5.24
N GLU A 183 2.13 5.93 -4.40
CA GLU A 183 0.80 6.03 -3.80
C GLU A 183 0.71 5.49 -2.36
N LYS A 184 -0.32 5.93 -1.63
CA LYS A 184 -0.77 5.36 -0.36
C LYS A 184 0.33 5.25 0.71
N TYR A 185 1.14 6.30 0.83
CA TYR A 185 2.09 6.47 1.94
C TYR A 185 1.44 7.26 3.06
N ALA A 186 1.66 6.83 4.30
CA ALA A 186 1.21 7.49 5.52
C ALA A 186 2.12 8.70 5.84
N SER A 187 2.20 9.65 4.91
CA SER A 187 3.04 10.83 5.07
C SER A 187 2.47 11.74 6.16
N PRO A 188 3.29 12.14 7.17
CA PRO A 188 2.86 13.10 8.18
C PRO A 188 2.30 14.38 7.56
N ALA A 189 1.16 14.84 8.10
CA ALA A 189 0.42 16.01 7.62
C ALA A 189 1.15 17.35 7.79
#